data_AF-A0A0F8ZUD3-F1
#
_entry.id   AF-A0A0F8ZUD3-F1
#
_cell.length_a   1.000
_cell.length_b   1.000
_cell.length_c   1.000
_cell.angle_alpha   90.00
_cell.angle_beta   90.00
_cell.angle_gamma   90.00
#
_symmetry.space_group_name_H-M   'P 1'
#
loop_
_entity.id
_entity.type
_entity.pdbx_description
1 polymer ?
#
loop_
_entity_poly.entity_id
_entity_poly.type
_entity_poly.pdbx_seq_one_letter_code
_entity_poly.pdbx_strand_id
1 'polypeptide(L)'
;MLASLVRQDDTVKSGVLAGKVQTSLVTNLRKRYRGIEDHKDRGAMFYVLYRAQMPSILVEVSYVTNRTEARRLKSSLYRSRSAKSIAEGIDQYFKMGPDVLKVAMR
;
A
#
# COMPACT_ATOMS: atom_id res chain seq x y z
N MET A 1 19.94 20.78 -2.71
CA MET A 1 20.72 19.54 -2.94
C MET A 1 20.47 18.47 -1.87
N LEU A 2 20.55 18.78 -0.57
CA LEU A 2 20.27 17.79 0.50
C LEU A 2 18.77 17.41 0.62
N ALA A 3 17.87 18.40 0.65
CA ALA A 3 16.43 18.14 0.76
C ALA A 3 15.84 17.34 -0.43
N SER A 4 16.43 17.50 -1.63
CA SER A 4 16.04 16.73 -2.82
C SER A 4 16.49 15.26 -2.74
N LEU A 5 17.64 14.98 -2.13
CA LEU A 5 18.14 13.61 -1.93
C LEU A 5 17.30 12.85 -0.90
N VAL A 6 16.95 13.48 0.23
CA VAL A 6 16.06 12.86 1.24
C VAL A 6 14.70 12.52 0.66
N ARG A 7 14.10 13.43 -0.14
CA ARG A 7 12.81 13.15 -0.81
C ARG A 7 12.88 11.98 -1.79
N GLN A 8 14.01 11.80 -2.47
CA GLN A 8 14.19 10.69 -3.40
C GLN A 8 14.25 9.34 -2.66
N ASP A 9 14.95 9.29 -1.53
CA ASP A 9 14.99 8.12 -0.63
C ASP A 9 13.59 7.74 -0.10
N ASP A 10 12.83 8.73 0.38
CA ASP A 10 11.46 8.51 0.85
C ASP A 10 10.52 8.03 -0.27
N THR A 11 10.72 8.48 -1.51
CA THR A 11 9.91 8.04 -2.66
C THR A 11 10.15 6.56 -2.94
N VAL A 12 11.41 6.11 -2.95
CA VAL A 12 11.72 4.69 -3.20
C VAL A 12 11.17 3.81 -2.08
N LYS A 13 11.41 4.20 -0.82
CA LYS A 13 10.86 3.50 0.34
C LYS A 13 9.33 3.44 0.32
N SER A 14 8.67 4.51 -0.12
CA SER A 14 7.21 4.54 -0.31
C SER A 14 6.75 3.55 -1.37
N GLY A 15 7.48 3.41 -2.47
CA GLY A 15 7.20 2.40 -3.50
C GLY A 15 7.32 0.96 -2.97
N VAL A 16 8.37 0.66 -2.22
CA VAL A 16 8.53 -0.66 -1.58
C VAL A 16 7.40 -0.94 -0.58
N LEU A 17 7.06 0.05 0.25
CA LEU A 17 5.93 -0.02 1.19
C LEU A 17 4.61 -0.26 0.44
N ALA A 18 4.35 0.49 -0.63
CA ALA A 18 3.15 0.34 -1.46
C ALA A 18 3.05 -1.07 -2.04
N GLY A 19 4.14 -1.58 -2.62
CA GLY A 19 4.19 -2.92 -3.20
C GLY A 19 3.91 -4.03 -2.16
N LYS A 20 4.43 -3.91 -0.93
CA LYS A 20 4.14 -4.87 0.15
C LYS A 20 2.69 -4.82 0.61
N VAL A 21 2.16 -3.63 0.84
CA VAL A 21 0.75 -3.45 1.24
C VAL A 21 -0.20 -3.94 0.15
N GLN A 22 0.06 -3.59 -1.12
CA GLN A 22 -0.73 -4.02 -2.27
C GLN A 22 -0.73 -5.54 -2.42
N THR A 23 0.46 -6.17 -2.39
CA THR A 23 0.59 -7.63 -2.52
C THR A 23 -0.16 -8.35 -1.40
N SER A 24 -0.02 -7.88 -0.16
CA SER A 24 -0.70 -8.46 1.00
C SER A 24 -2.23 -8.33 0.88
N LEU A 25 -2.72 -7.13 0.54
CA LEU A 25 -4.14 -6.83 0.38
C LEU A 25 -4.79 -7.70 -0.69
N VAL A 26 -4.23 -7.72 -1.90
CA VAL A 26 -4.75 -8.49 -3.04
C VAL A 26 -4.73 -9.99 -2.72
N THR A 27 -3.61 -10.51 -2.22
CA THR A 27 -3.45 -11.95 -1.94
C THR A 27 -4.45 -12.43 -0.91
N ASN A 28 -4.61 -11.69 0.19
CA ASN A 28 -5.50 -12.11 1.27
C ASN A 28 -6.98 -11.94 0.93
N LEU A 29 -7.36 -10.87 0.21
CA LEU A 29 -8.75 -10.68 -0.21
C LEU A 29 -9.16 -11.71 -1.27
N ARG A 30 -8.28 -12.07 -2.22
CA ARG A 30 -8.54 -13.10 -3.24
C ARG A 30 -8.88 -14.48 -2.65
N LYS A 31 -8.36 -14.81 -1.46
CA LYS A 31 -8.69 -16.07 -0.76
C LYS A 31 -10.17 -16.18 -0.37
N ARG A 32 -10.89 -15.05 -0.30
CA ARG A 32 -12.26 -14.99 0.25
C ARG A 32 -13.26 -14.33 -0.69
N TYR A 33 -12.80 -13.51 -1.63
CA TYR A 33 -13.65 -12.70 -2.49
C TYR A 33 -13.24 -12.89 -3.96
N ARG A 34 -14.20 -13.22 -4.81
CA ARG A 34 -14.01 -13.28 -6.28
C ARG A 34 -13.94 -11.87 -6.87
N GLY A 35 -13.28 -11.72 -8.02
CA GLY A 35 -13.20 -10.42 -8.71
C GLY A 35 -12.45 -9.36 -7.88
N ILE A 36 -11.38 -9.75 -7.18
CA ILE A 36 -10.41 -8.82 -6.63
C ILE A 36 -9.33 -8.60 -7.69
N GLU A 37 -9.33 -7.41 -8.26
CA GLU A 37 -8.36 -6.99 -9.26
C GLU A 37 -7.10 -6.41 -8.59
N ASP A 38 -5.97 -6.56 -9.27
CA ASP A 38 -4.71 -5.97 -8.83
C ASP A 38 -4.41 -4.76 -9.71
N HIS A 39 -4.74 -3.58 -9.22
CA HIS A 39 -4.56 -2.32 -9.96
C HIS A 39 -3.13 -1.78 -9.98
N LYS A 40 -2.20 -2.51 -9.33
CA LYS A 40 -0.81 -2.14 -9.07
C LYS A 40 -0.69 -0.86 -8.25
N ASP A 41 0.46 -0.70 -7.58
CA ASP A 41 0.82 0.58 -7.00
C ASP A 41 1.10 1.60 -8.11
N ARG A 42 0.74 2.87 -7.86
CA ARG A 42 0.90 3.96 -8.83
C ARG A 42 1.43 5.19 -8.12
N GLY A 43 2.42 5.84 -8.72
CA GLY A 43 2.88 7.16 -8.29
C GLY A 43 1.88 8.23 -8.69
N ALA A 44 1.50 9.08 -7.73
CA ALA A 44 0.63 10.22 -7.97
C ALA A 44 0.92 11.34 -6.97
N MET A 45 0.71 12.60 -7.39
CA MET A 45 0.94 13.78 -6.57
C MET A 45 -0.29 14.11 -5.71
N PHE A 46 -0.59 13.26 -4.73
CA PHE A 46 -1.64 13.57 -3.75
C PHE A 46 -1.12 14.54 -2.69
N TYR A 47 -1.93 15.53 -2.33
CA TYR A 47 -1.58 16.55 -1.32
C TYR A 47 -1.11 15.92 0.01
N VAL A 48 -1.76 14.84 0.43
CA VAL A 48 -1.44 14.12 1.67
C VAL A 48 -0.10 13.40 1.65
N LEU A 49 0.43 13.07 0.46
CA LEU A 49 1.74 12.43 0.30
C LEU A 49 2.85 13.47 0.07
N TYR A 50 2.52 14.63 -0.50
CA TYR A 50 3.49 15.67 -0.86
C TYR A 50 4.25 16.27 0.34
N ARG A 51 3.63 16.31 1.53
CA ARG A 51 4.24 16.87 2.75
C ARG A 51 4.74 15.82 3.74
N ALA A 52 4.72 14.54 3.38
CA ALA A 52 5.24 13.50 4.27
C ALA A 52 6.76 13.63 4.42
N GLN A 53 7.24 13.57 5.67
CA GLN A 53 8.68 13.60 6.01
C GLN A 53 9.25 12.18 6.22
N MET A 54 8.51 11.18 5.74
CA MET A 54 8.77 9.75 5.91
C MET A 54 8.08 8.99 4.77
N PRO A 55 8.43 7.71 4.54
CA PRO A 55 7.74 6.89 3.56
C PRO A 55 6.23 6.89 3.80
N SER A 56 5.44 7.17 2.77
CA SER A 56 4.00 7.35 2.89
C SER A 56 3.26 6.82 1.67
N ILE A 57 2.08 6.24 1.89
CA ILE A 57 1.24 5.67 0.84
C ILE A 57 -0.22 6.03 1.08
N LEU A 58 -1.00 6.09 0.00
CA LEU A 58 -2.46 6.16 0.03
C LEU A 58 -3.01 4.82 -0.45
N VAL A 59 -3.82 4.17 0.37
CA VAL A 59 -4.39 2.86 0.04
C VAL A 59 -5.84 3.01 -0.39
N GLU A 60 -6.13 2.65 -1.64
CA GLU A 60 -7.49 2.50 -2.13
C GLU A 60 -7.98 1.08 -1.86
N VAL A 61 -8.92 0.93 -0.92
CA VAL A 61 -9.37 -0.41 -0.47
C VAL A 61 -10.47 -0.99 -1.38
N SER A 62 -11.33 -0.14 -1.94
CA SER A 62 -12.48 -0.53 -2.76
C SER A 62 -13.10 0.67 -3.48
N TYR A 63 -13.73 0.43 -4.63
CA TYR A 63 -14.52 1.40 -5.37
C TYR A 63 -15.98 1.42 -4.90
N VAL A 64 -16.43 2.53 -4.31
CA VAL A 64 -17.83 2.71 -3.90
C VAL A 64 -18.80 2.80 -5.08
N THR A 65 -18.30 3.10 -6.28
CA THR A 65 -19.05 3.11 -7.54
C THR A 65 -19.28 1.71 -8.10
N ASN A 66 -18.44 0.73 -7.71
CA ASN A 66 -18.64 -0.68 -8.06
C ASN A 66 -19.64 -1.31 -7.08
N ARG A 67 -20.80 -1.76 -7.58
CA ARG A 67 -21.89 -2.32 -6.75
C ARG A 67 -21.45 -3.49 -5.86
N THR A 68 -20.55 -4.34 -6.34
CA THR A 68 -20.05 -5.51 -5.60
C THR A 68 -19.12 -5.07 -4.47
N GLU A 69 -18.19 -4.16 -4.76
CA GLU A 69 -17.24 -3.65 -3.78
C GLU A 69 -17.92 -2.76 -2.73
N ALA A 70 -18.84 -1.89 -3.15
CA ALA A 70 -19.65 -1.08 -2.23
C ALA A 70 -20.42 -1.95 -1.22
N ARG A 71 -20.97 -3.09 -1.66
CA ARG A 71 -21.63 -4.06 -0.77
C ARG A 71 -20.63 -4.69 0.21
N ARG A 72 -19.44 -5.06 -0.26
CA ARG A 72 -18.37 -5.60 0.59
C ARG A 72 -17.93 -4.57 1.62
N LEU A 73 -17.73 -3.33 1.23
CA LEU A 73 -17.25 -2.26 2.10
C LEU A 73 -18.20 -1.97 3.28
N LYS A 74 -19.51 -2.23 3.12
CA LYS A 74 -20.50 -2.18 4.22
C LYS A 74 -20.29 -3.27 5.28
N SER A 75 -19.68 -4.40 4.93
CA SER A 75 -19.40 -5.49 5.87
C SER A 75 -18.22 -5.15 6.80
N SER A 76 -18.46 -5.22 8.11
CA SER A 76 -17.39 -5.10 9.12
C SER A 76 -16.29 -6.13 8.91
N LEU A 77 -16.66 -7.38 8.60
CA LEU A 77 -15.71 -8.46 8.34
C LEU A 77 -14.80 -8.17 7.14
N TYR A 78 -15.34 -7.59 6.06
CA TYR A 78 -14.52 -7.18 4.92
C TYR A 78 -13.52 -6.08 5.32
N ARG A 79 -14.00 -5.03 6.00
CA ARG A 79 -13.13 -3.94 6.48
C ARG A 79 -12.03 -4.44 7.43
N SER A 80 -12.37 -5.33 8.36
CA SER A 80 -11.39 -5.95 9.27
C SER A 80 -10.36 -6.79 8.53
N ARG A 81 -10.76 -7.53 7.49
CA ARG A 81 -9.83 -8.30 6.66
C ARG A 81 -8.91 -7.37 5.87
N SER A 82 -9.43 -6.32 5.24
CA SER A 82 -8.62 -5.33 4.54
C SER A 82 -7.62 -4.66 5.47
N ALA A 83 -8.06 -4.22 6.66
CA ALA A 83 -7.18 -3.63 7.67
C ALA A 83 -6.07 -4.60 8.12
N LYS A 84 -6.42 -5.87 8.38
CA LYS A 84 -5.44 -6.90 8.73
C LYS A 84 -4.40 -7.10 7.62
N SER A 85 -4.84 -7.15 6.37
CA SER A 85 -3.92 -7.31 5.23
C SER A 85 -3.01 -6.10 5.03
N ILE A 86 -3.51 -4.88 5.27
CA ILE A 86 -2.68 -3.66 5.28
C ILE A 86 -1.61 -3.76 6.38
N ALA A 87 -2.00 -4.12 7.60
CA ALA A 87 -1.07 -4.29 8.71
C ALA A 87 0.00 -5.36 8.41
N GLU A 88 -0.40 -6.52 7.88
CA GLU A 88 0.53 -7.57 7.45
C GLU A 88 1.53 -7.08 6.40
N GLY A 89 1.10 -6.22 5.46
CA GLY A 89 1.98 -5.62 4.46
C GLY A 89 2.98 -4.63 5.05
N ILE A 90 2.55 -3.83 6.03
CA ILE A 90 3.42 -2.92 6.78
C ILE A 90 4.46 -3.71 7.58
N ASP A 91 4.04 -4.78 8.28
CA ASP A 91 4.96 -5.67 9.00
C ASP A 91 5.99 -6.31 8.07
N GLN A 92 5.57 -6.73 6.87
CA GLN A 92 6.48 -7.27 5.86
C GLN A 92 7.50 -6.24 5.38
N TYR A 93 7.11 -4.97 5.24
CA TYR A 93 8.02 -3.89 4.90
C TYR A 93 9.10 -3.72 5.99
N PHE A 94 8.73 -3.67 7.26
CA PHE A 94 9.70 -3.51 8.36
C PHE A 94 10.62 -4.73 8.57
N LYS A 95 10.19 -5.93 8.15
CA LYS A 95 11.02 -7.13 8.17
C LYS A 95 12.10 -7.15 7.09
N MET A 96 11.97 -6.33 6.05
CA MET A 96 13.05 -6.09 5.10
C MET A 96 14.08 -5.21 5.81
N GLY A 97 15.10 -5.83 6.40
CA GLY A 97 16.16 -5.10 7.11
C GLY A 97 16.77 -3.96 6.25
N PRO A 98 17.45 -3.00 6.88
CA PRO A 98 17.92 -1.77 6.22
C PRO A 98 18.79 -2.03 4.96
N ASP A 99 19.46 -3.17 4.88
CA ASP A 99 20.30 -3.54 3.73
C ASP A 99 19.48 -3.99 2.51
N VAL A 100 18.29 -4.57 2.71
CA VAL A 100 17.39 -4.97 1.61
C VAL A 100 16.73 -3.75 0.98
N LEU A 101 16.41 -2.74 1.80
CA LEU A 101 15.92 -1.45 1.29
C LEU A 101 16.99 -0.78 0.42
N LYS A 102 18.27 -0.79 0.82
CA LYS A 102 19.38 -0.25 0.02
C LYS A 102 19.59 -0.98 -1.32
N VAL A 103 19.35 -2.29 -1.39
CA VAL A 103 19.47 -3.08 -2.64
C VAL A 103 18.28 -2.84 -3.57
N ALA A 104 17.06 -2.70 -3.04
CA ALA A 104 15.89 -2.35 -3.83
C ALA A 104 15.92 -0.89 -4.37
N MET A 105 16.84 -0.08 -3.85
CA MET A 105 17.07 1.33 -4.22
C MET A 105 18.16 1.52 -5.30
N ARG A 106 18.76 0.45 -5.82
CA ARG A 106 19.72 0.50 -6.93
C ARG A 106 19.06 0.25 -8.28
#